data_AF-A0A7S1N449-F1
#
_entry.id   AF-A0A7S1N449-F1
#
_cell.length_a   1.000
_cell.length_b   1.000
_cell.length_c   1.000
_cell.angle_alpha   90.00
_cell.angle_beta   90.00
_cell.angle_gamma   90.00
#
_symmetry.space_group_name_H-M   'P 1'
#
loop_
_entity.id
_entity.type
_entity.pdbx_description
1 polymer ?
#
loop_
_entity_poly.entity_id
_entity_poly.type
_entity_poly.pdbx_seq_one_letter_code
_entity_poly.pdbx_strand_id
1 'polypeptide(L)'
;LKAQIEATTDELKFSRQRAKERKSSLKASEELLAALTDEFEYLMAFTTGQDAIRSRNKIVQKSWSLLTGDPQAAGDLFYTNLFEAAPQLITSGPFHGVNVKVQAARLVDMIDFAIKKLNDTVTLVPILTNLGARHQQYGTLKAHYDAVGGVLIMTLKQALKEKFTKEVE
;
A
#
# COMPACT_ATOMS: atom_id res chain seq x y z
N LEU A 1 34.50 50.26 -50.90
CA LEU A 1 35.22 49.16 -50.18
C LEU A 1 34.98 49.18 -48.67
N LYS A 2 35.37 50.24 -47.94
CA LYS A 2 35.23 50.32 -46.47
C LYS A 2 33.78 50.19 -45.96
N ALA A 3 32.85 50.95 -46.54
CA ALA A 3 31.42 50.86 -46.22
C ALA A 3 30.80 49.48 -46.56
N GLN A 4 31.32 48.82 -47.60
CA GLN A 4 30.89 47.46 -47.96
C GLN A 4 31.32 46.47 -46.88
N ILE A 5 32.56 46.59 -46.39
CA ILE A 5 33.12 45.74 -45.33
C ILE A 5 32.36 45.94 -44.01
N GLU A 6 32.04 47.19 -43.65
CA GLU A 6 31.23 47.50 -42.45
C GLU A 6 29.82 46.89 -42.54
N ALA A 7 29.14 47.07 -43.68
CA ALA A 7 27.82 46.48 -43.90
C ALA A 7 27.84 44.94 -43.77
N THR A 8 28.82 44.27 -44.40
CA THR A 8 28.99 42.82 -44.28
C THR A 8 29.32 42.38 -42.84
N THR A 9 30.06 43.21 -42.10
CA THR A 9 30.43 42.94 -40.70
C THR A 9 29.21 43.01 -39.78
N ASP A 10 28.32 43.97 -40.00
CA ASP A 10 27.12 44.12 -39.18
C ASP A 10 26.05 43.06 -39.50
N GLU A 11 25.91 42.66 -40.77
CA GLU A 11 25.10 41.49 -41.15
C GLU A 11 25.59 40.20 -40.46
N LEU A 12 26.91 39.99 -40.39
CA LEU A 12 27.51 38.84 -39.70
C LEU A 12 27.25 38.87 -38.19
N LYS A 13 27.32 40.04 -37.53
CA LYS A 13 26.99 40.16 -36.09
C LYS A 13 25.52 39.83 -35.84
N PHE A 14 24.63 40.35 -36.67
CA PHE A 14 23.19 40.14 -36.52
C PHE A 14 22.78 38.68 -36.79
N SER A 15 23.37 38.05 -37.80
CA SER A 15 23.19 36.62 -38.07
C SER A 15 23.66 35.75 -36.90
N ARG A 16 24.82 36.06 -36.30
CA ARG A 16 25.31 35.39 -35.08
C ARG A 16 24.40 35.59 -33.88
N GLN A 17 23.85 36.79 -33.71
CA GLN A 17 22.92 37.09 -32.62
C GLN A 17 21.62 36.28 -32.76
N ARG A 18 21.00 36.26 -33.94
CA ARG A 18 19.82 35.42 -34.22
C ARG A 18 20.09 33.93 -34.00
N ALA A 19 21.29 33.45 -34.37
CA ALA A 19 21.68 32.07 -34.14
C ALA A 19 21.80 31.73 -32.64
N LYS A 20 22.33 32.67 -31.82
CA LYS A 20 22.36 32.53 -30.36
C LYS A 20 20.95 32.49 -29.75
N GLU A 21 20.08 33.40 -30.17
CA GLU A 21 18.69 33.48 -29.70
C GLU A 21 17.92 32.19 -30.03
N ARG A 22 18.07 31.68 -31.26
CA ARG A 22 17.44 30.41 -31.69
C ARG A 22 17.98 29.21 -30.92
N LYS A 23 19.28 29.19 -30.61
CA LYS A 23 19.88 28.13 -29.77
C LYS A 23 19.37 28.20 -28.32
N SER A 24 19.19 29.41 -27.79
CA SER A 24 18.60 29.60 -26.45
C SER A 24 17.13 29.17 -26.40
N SER A 25 16.33 29.49 -27.43
CA SER A 25 14.93 29.06 -27.48
C SER A 25 14.82 27.54 -27.62
N LEU A 26 15.70 26.91 -28.41
CA LEU A 26 15.80 25.46 -28.53
C LEU A 26 16.13 24.80 -27.19
N LYS A 27 17.13 25.32 -26.47
CA LYS A 27 17.49 24.81 -25.13
C LYS A 27 16.32 24.91 -24.15
N ALA A 28 15.61 26.03 -24.14
CA ALA A 28 14.41 26.19 -23.31
C ALA A 28 13.30 25.21 -23.69
N SER A 29 13.10 24.93 -24.98
CA SER A 29 12.15 23.90 -25.42
C SER A 29 12.57 22.48 -25.06
N GLU A 30 13.87 22.17 -25.09
CA GLU A 30 14.41 20.87 -24.64
C GLU A 30 14.24 20.68 -23.13
N GLU A 31 14.49 21.71 -22.33
CA GLU A 31 14.28 21.69 -20.88
C GLU A 31 12.79 21.52 -20.53
N LEU A 32 11.89 22.19 -21.26
CA LEU A 32 10.44 22.00 -21.11
C LEU A 32 9.99 20.59 -21.49
N LEU A 33 10.53 20.03 -22.59
CA LEU A 33 10.23 18.66 -23.01
C LEU A 33 10.72 17.65 -21.97
N ALA A 34 11.91 17.84 -21.41
CA ALA A 34 12.46 16.98 -20.36
C ALA A 34 11.60 17.03 -19.08
N ALA A 35 11.17 18.22 -18.65
CA ALA A 35 10.29 18.36 -17.49
C ALA A 35 8.92 17.68 -17.71
N LEU A 36 8.36 17.80 -18.92
CA LEU A 36 7.11 17.14 -19.28
C LEU A 36 7.23 15.61 -19.33
N THR A 37 8.37 15.08 -19.79
CA THR A 37 8.61 13.63 -19.77
C THR A 37 8.76 13.10 -18.36
N ASP A 38 9.45 13.81 -17.47
CA ASP A 38 9.60 13.40 -16.06
C ASP A 38 8.25 13.39 -15.33
N GLU A 39 7.41 14.40 -15.55
CA GLU A 39 6.06 14.46 -14.96
C GLU A 39 5.16 13.34 -15.50
N PHE A 40 5.25 13.03 -16.79
CA PHE A 40 4.52 11.93 -17.40
C PHE A 40 4.99 10.57 -16.87
N GLU A 41 6.30 10.33 -16.77
CA GLU A 41 6.86 9.10 -16.21
C GLU A 41 6.45 8.93 -14.74
N TYR A 42 6.50 10.00 -13.94
CA TYR A 42 6.02 10.00 -12.57
C TYR A 42 4.53 9.64 -12.49
N LEU A 43 3.68 10.26 -13.32
CA LEU A 43 2.25 9.99 -13.34
C LEU A 43 1.94 8.55 -13.77
N MET A 44 2.67 8.01 -14.75
CA MET A 44 2.56 6.62 -15.18
C MET A 44 2.99 5.65 -14.07
N ALA A 45 4.11 5.91 -13.39
CA ALA A 45 4.59 5.09 -12.28
C ALA A 45 3.61 5.13 -11.09
N PHE A 46 3.08 6.31 -10.76
CA PHE A 46 2.06 6.48 -9.72
C PHE A 46 0.78 5.72 -10.05
N THR A 47 0.27 5.86 -11.28
CA THR A 47 -0.95 5.19 -11.74
C THR A 47 -0.76 3.67 -11.76
N THR A 48 0.34 3.19 -12.35
CA THR A 48 0.70 1.76 -12.36
C THR A 48 0.80 1.19 -10.95
N GLY A 49 1.41 1.95 -10.03
CA GLY A 49 1.50 1.58 -8.61
C GLY A 49 0.12 1.46 -7.96
N GLN A 50 -0.79 2.39 -8.23
CA GLN A 50 -2.17 2.32 -7.74
C GLN A 50 -2.93 1.12 -8.31
N ASP A 51 -2.76 0.81 -9.59
CA ASP A 51 -3.43 -0.31 -10.23
C ASP A 51 -2.94 -1.65 -9.68
N ALA A 52 -1.64 -1.77 -9.41
CA ALA A 52 -1.07 -2.93 -8.74
C ALA A 52 -1.63 -3.10 -7.32
N ILE A 53 -1.75 -2.01 -6.54
CA ILE A 53 -2.36 -2.03 -5.20
C ILE A 53 -3.82 -2.47 -5.28
N ARG A 54 -4.62 -1.88 -6.17
CA ARG A 54 -6.03 -2.25 -6.36
C ARG A 54 -6.18 -3.72 -6.76
N SER A 55 -5.27 -4.22 -7.59
CA SER A 55 -5.26 -5.63 -8.01
C SER A 55 -4.98 -6.57 -6.83
N ARG A 56 -4.00 -6.25 -5.97
CA ARG A 56 -3.76 -6.99 -4.71
C ARG A 56 -4.95 -6.92 -3.75
N ASN A 57 -5.54 -5.74 -3.58
CA ASN A 57 -6.72 -5.57 -2.74
C ASN A 57 -7.88 -6.47 -3.21
N LYS A 58 -8.09 -6.61 -4.53
CA LYS A 58 -9.09 -7.53 -5.08
C LYS A 58 -8.80 -9.00 -4.75
N ILE A 59 -7.54 -9.42 -4.77
CA ILE A 59 -7.14 -10.79 -4.38
C ILE A 59 -7.47 -11.04 -2.91
N VAL A 60 -7.11 -10.11 -2.02
CA VAL A 60 -7.42 -10.19 -0.58
C VAL A 60 -8.95 -10.25 -0.37
N GLN A 61 -9.70 -9.36 -1.00
CA GLN A 61 -11.17 -9.34 -0.87
C GLN A 61 -11.83 -10.62 -1.40
N LYS A 62 -11.36 -11.13 -2.55
CA LYS A 62 -11.89 -12.36 -3.15
C LYS A 62 -11.56 -13.58 -2.30
N SER A 63 -10.31 -13.72 -1.84
CA SER A 63 -9.90 -14.84 -0.99
C SER A 63 -10.61 -14.82 0.36
N TRP A 64 -10.77 -13.63 0.96
CA TRP A 64 -11.54 -13.47 2.19
C TRP A 64 -13.02 -13.89 2.04
N SER A 65 -13.64 -13.58 0.90
CA SER A 65 -15.03 -14.02 0.62
C SER A 65 -15.20 -15.55 0.56
N LEU A 66 -14.11 -16.31 0.42
CA LEU A 66 -14.17 -17.78 0.48
C LEU A 66 -14.33 -18.29 1.92
N LEU A 67 -14.00 -17.46 2.93
CA LEU A 67 -14.16 -17.78 4.36
C LEU A 67 -15.54 -17.41 4.90
N THR A 68 -16.28 -16.51 4.24
CA THR A 68 -17.54 -15.97 4.74
C THR A 68 -18.69 -16.99 4.80
N GLY A 69 -18.46 -18.23 4.36
CA GLY A 69 -19.38 -19.34 4.62
C GLY A 69 -19.45 -19.76 6.09
N ASP A 70 -18.39 -19.52 6.86
CA ASP A 70 -18.35 -19.73 8.32
C ASP A 70 -17.29 -18.82 9.00
N PRO A 71 -17.56 -17.51 9.12
CA PRO A 71 -16.63 -16.56 9.70
C PRO A 71 -16.31 -16.86 11.18
N GLN A 72 -17.28 -17.42 11.93
CA GLN A 72 -17.04 -17.81 13.32
C GLN A 72 -16.02 -18.94 13.40
N ALA A 73 -16.12 -19.98 12.56
CA ALA A 73 -15.14 -21.06 12.56
C ALA A 73 -13.73 -20.57 12.23
N ALA A 74 -13.58 -19.59 11.34
CA ALA A 74 -12.27 -19.01 11.05
C ALA A 74 -11.67 -18.28 12.27
N GLY A 75 -12.50 -17.54 13.02
CA GLY A 75 -12.08 -16.88 14.26
C GLY A 75 -11.76 -17.88 15.38
N ASP A 76 -12.55 -18.93 15.52
CA ASP A 76 -12.33 -19.99 16.52
C ASP A 76 -11.03 -20.76 16.21
N LEU A 77 -10.77 -21.04 14.92
CA LEU A 77 -9.53 -21.66 14.47
C LEU A 77 -8.31 -20.76 14.73
N PHE A 78 -8.45 -19.44 14.51
CA PHE A 78 -7.40 -18.48 14.83
C PHE A 78 -7.02 -18.52 16.31
N TYR A 79 -8.01 -18.48 17.21
CA TYR A 79 -7.73 -18.49 18.65
C TYR A 79 -7.22 -19.85 19.15
N THR A 80 -7.65 -20.95 18.53
CA THR A 80 -7.08 -22.29 18.76
C THR A 80 -5.57 -22.27 18.45
N ASN A 81 -5.22 -21.85 17.23
CA ASN A 81 -3.83 -21.75 16.78
C ASN A 81 -2.99 -20.77 17.65
N LEU A 82 -3.58 -19.65 18.06
CA LEU A 82 -2.93 -18.64 18.91
C LEU A 82 -2.58 -19.20 20.29
N PHE A 83 -3.51 -19.91 20.92
CA PHE A 83 -3.32 -20.44 22.27
C PHE A 83 -2.51 -21.74 22.30
N GLU A 84 -2.45 -22.48 21.20
CA GLU A 84 -1.46 -23.55 21.02
C GLU A 84 -0.03 -22.98 20.97
N ALA A 85 0.18 -21.89 20.23
CA ALA A 85 1.48 -21.24 20.12
C ALA A 85 1.89 -20.48 21.39
N ALA A 86 0.92 -19.94 22.13
CA ALA A 86 1.14 -19.14 23.33
C ALA A 86 0.09 -19.40 24.41
N PRO A 87 0.15 -20.56 25.12
CA PRO A 87 -0.85 -20.95 26.13
C PRO A 87 -1.00 -19.97 27.29
N GLN A 88 0.04 -19.19 27.60
CA GLN A 88 0.02 -18.16 28.63
C GLN A 88 -1.03 -17.08 28.36
N LEU A 89 -1.39 -16.82 27.09
CA LEU A 89 -2.33 -15.77 26.73
C LEU A 89 -3.74 -16.00 27.30
N ILE A 90 -4.17 -17.27 27.39
CA ILE A 90 -5.50 -17.66 27.89
C ILE A 90 -5.47 -18.10 29.36
N THR A 91 -4.32 -18.58 29.86
CA THR A 91 -4.22 -19.09 31.24
C THR A 91 -3.95 -18.00 32.27
N SER A 92 -3.07 -17.03 31.98
CA SER A 92 -2.73 -15.93 32.90
C SER A 92 -2.58 -14.57 32.20
N GLY A 93 -2.73 -14.54 30.89
CA GLY A 93 -2.57 -13.36 30.05
C GLY A 93 -3.87 -12.61 29.77
N PRO A 94 -3.90 -11.76 28.72
CA PRO A 94 -4.99 -10.82 28.47
C PRO A 94 -6.33 -11.48 28.10
N PHE A 95 -6.34 -12.78 27.79
CA PHE A 95 -7.58 -13.52 27.51
C PHE A 95 -8.06 -14.35 28.71
N HIS A 96 -7.39 -14.30 29.87
CA HIS A 96 -7.85 -15.00 31.06
C HIS A 96 -9.28 -14.55 31.45
N GLY A 97 -10.19 -15.51 31.56
CA GLY A 97 -11.60 -15.26 31.86
C GLY A 97 -12.41 -14.59 30.74
N VAL A 98 -11.81 -14.38 29.56
CA VAL A 98 -12.49 -13.79 28.40
C VAL A 98 -13.31 -14.85 27.68
N ASN A 99 -14.52 -14.47 27.24
CA ASN A 99 -15.29 -15.29 26.31
C ASN A 99 -14.64 -15.27 24.92
N VAL A 100 -13.82 -16.28 24.65
CA VAL A 100 -13.04 -16.42 23.41
C VAL A 100 -13.93 -16.44 22.17
N LYS A 101 -15.14 -17.02 22.25
CA LYS A 101 -16.06 -17.09 21.11
C LYS A 101 -16.53 -15.70 20.67
N VAL A 102 -16.88 -14.85 21.63
CA VAL A 102 -17.26 -13.44 21.36
C VAL A 102 -16.05 -12.66 20.85
N GLN A 103 -14.87 -12.93 21.40
CA GLN A 103 -13.64 -12.30 20.97
C GLN A 103 -13.23 -12.70 19.53
N ALA A 104 -13.43 -13.96 19.15
CA ALA A 104 -13.26 -14.48 17.81
C ALA A 104 -14.16 -13.76 16.80
N ALA A 105 -15.43 -13.58 17.11
CA ALA A 105 -16.36 -12.81 16.28
C ALA A 105 -15.86 -11.37 16.07
N ARG A 106 -15.47 -10.68 17.15
CA ARG A 106 -14.95 -9.30 17.08
C ARG A 106 -13.69 -9.17 16.22
N LEU A 107 -12.79 -10.15 16.28
CA LEU A 107 -11.60 -10.18 15.45
C LEU A 107 -11.97 -10.27 13.98
N VAL A 108 -12.82 -11.23 13.63
CA VAL A 108 -13.23 -11.48 12.25
C VAL A 108 -14.01 -10.28 11.69
N ASP A 109 -14.90 -9.69 12.47
CA ASP A 109 -15.64 -8.47 12.07
C ASP A 109 -14.71 -7.30 11.78
N MET A 110 -13.67 -7.11 12.60
CA MET A 110 -12.72 -6.01 12.41
C MET A 110 -11.84 -6.25 11.17
N ILE A 111 -11.40 -7.48 10.92
CA ILE A 111 -10.64 -7.84 9.72
C ILE A 111 -11.52 -7.69 8.48
N ASP A 112 -12.77 -8.16 8.53
CA ASP A 112 -13.73 -8.04 7.44
C ASP A 112 -14.00 -6.58 7.07
N PHE A 113 -14.21 -5.73 8.08
CA PHE A 113 -14.34 -4.29 7.87
C PHE A 113 -13.09 -3.69 7.21
N ALA A 114 -11.89 -4.04 7.68
CA ALA A 114 -10.64 -3.54 7.12
C ALA A 114 -10.47 -3.97 5.65
N ILE A 115 -10.76 -5.23 5.34
CA ILE A 115 -10.69 -5.80 3.98
C ILE A 115 -11.68 -5.11 3.04
N LYS A 116 -12.92 -4.88 3.49
CA LYS A 116 -13.94 -4.13 2.73
C LYS A 116 -13.52 -2.68 2.45
N LYS A 117 -12.65 -2.11 3.29
CA LYS A 117 -12.16 -0.72 3.20
C LYS A 117 -10.75 -0.55 2.65
N LEU A 118 -10.12 -1.60 2.10
CA LEU A 118 -8.75 -1.50 1.54
C LEU A 118 -8.56 -0.45 0.44
N ASN A 119 -9.64 -0.08 -0.28
CA ASN A 119 -9.62 0.98 -1.31
C ASN A 119 -10.08 2.35 -0.79
N ASP A 120 -10.43 2.47 0.49
CA ASP A 120 -10.95 3.66 1.16
C ASP A 120 -10.09 3.94 2.40
N THR A 121 -8.82 4.31 2.16
CA THR A 121 -7.83 4.55 3.21
C THR A 121 -8.16 5.78 4.04
N VAL A 122 -8.88 6.75 3.49
CA VAL A 122 -9.39 7.93 4.19
C VAL A 122 -10.27 7.52 5.37
N THR A 123 -11.13 6.52 5.18
CA THR A 123 -11.96 5.96 6.26
C THR A 123 -11.19 4.97 7.13
N LEU A 124 -10.37 4.11 6.52
CA LEU A 124 -9.73 2.99 7.21
C LEU A 124 -8.65 3.44 8.20
N VAL A 125 -7.79 4.37 7.79
CA VAL A 125 -6.60 4.76 8.58
C VAL A 125 -6.98 5.29 9.97
N PRO A 126 -7.93 6.25 10.13
CA PRO A 126 -8.31 6.75 11.45
C PRO A 126 -8.83 5.67 12.41
N ILE A 127 -9.57 4.70 11.87
CA ILE A 127 -10.13 3.58 12.65
C ILE A 127 -9.01 2.66 13.15
N LEU A 128 -8.07 2.29 12.27
CA LEU A 128 -6.92 1.48 12.65
C LEU A 128 -5.97 2.23 13.61
N THR A 129 -5.82 3.55 13.47
CA THR A 129 -5.05 4.36 14.42
C THR A 129 -5.65 4.31 15.82
N ASN A 130 -6.97 4.47 15.95
CA ASN A 130 -7.63 4.38 17.24
C ASN A 130 -7.54 2.96 17.84
N LEU A 131 -7.70 1.93 17.02
CA LEU A 131 -7.54 0.54 17.46
C LEU A 131 -6.11 0.27 17.95
N GLY A 132 -5.11 0.74 17.20
CA GLY A 132 -3.69 0.63 17.57
C GLY A 132 -3.37 1.31 18.89
N ALA A 133 -3.93 2.49 19.15
CA ALA A 133 -3.77 3.19 20.43
C ALA A 133 -4.34 2.37 21.61
N ARG A 134 -5.48 1.72 21.42
CA ARG A 134 -6.04 0.79 22.44
C ARG A 134 -5.17 -0.43 22.63
N HIS A 135 -4.63 -1.02 21.55
CA HIS A 135 -3.69 -2.14 21.65
C HIS A 135 -2.43 -1.79 22.43
N GLN A 136 -1.92 -0.56 22.29
CA GLN A 136 -0.80 -0.09 23.10
C GLN A 136 -1.15 -0.08 24.60
N GLN A 137 -2.36 0.37 24.96
CA GLN A 137 -2.85 0.36 26.34
C GLN A 137 -2.97 -1.06 26.92
N TYR A 138 -3.17 -2.07 26.07
CA TYR A 138 -3.18 -3.49 26.47
C TYR A 138 -1.77 -4.08 26.63
N GLY A 139 -0.72 -3.31 26.37
CA GLY A 139 0.67 -3.78 26.42
C GLY A 139 1.11 -4.50 25.14
N THR A 140 0.41 -4.32 24.02
CA THR A 140 0.81 -4.93 22.73
C THR A 140 2.10 -4.29 22.23
N LEU A 141 3.12 -5.11 22.01
CA LEU A 141 4.42 -4.71 21.45
C LEU A 141 4.47 -5.00 19.95
N LYS A 142 5.40 -4.36 19.24
CA LYS A 142 5.64 -4.63 17.81
C LYS A 142 5.84 -6.13 17.54
N ALA A 143 6.62 -6.81 18.38
CA ALA A 143 6.90 -8.25 18.24
C ALA A 143 5.65 -9.13 18.31
N HIS A 144 4.57 -8.68 18.98
CA HIS A 144 3.33 -9.44 19.04
C HIS A 144 2.60 -9.44 17.68
N TYR A 145 2.76 -8.39 16.86
CA TYR A 145 2.14 -8.34 15.53
C TYR A 145 2.75 -9.37 14.57
N ASP A 146 4.07 -9.58 14.63
CA ASP A 146 4.73 -10.57 13.78
C ASP A 146 4.25 -12.00 14.13
N ALA A 147 4.13 -12.31 15.43
CA ALA A 147 3.60 -13.59 15.90
C ALA A 147 2.12 -13.78 15.53
N VAL A 148 1.27 -12.78 15.78
CA VAL A 148 -0.16 -12.82 15.44
C VAL A 148 -0.37 -12.92 13.92
N GLY A 149 0.43 -12.21 13.12
CA GLY A 149 0.42 -12.30 11.67
C GLY A 149 0.73 -13.71 11.19
N GLY A 150 1.75 -14.36 11.74
CA GLY A 150 2.08 -15.76 11.43
C GLY A 150 0.93 -16.72 11.75
N VAL A 151 0.29 -16.56 12.91
CA VAL A 151 -0.90 -17.37 13.31
C VAL A 151 -2.08 -17.12 12.37
N LEU A 152 -2.31 -15.87 11.95
CA LEU A 152 -3.37 -15.54 11.00
C LEU A 152 -3.13 -16.20 9.65
N ILE A 153 -1.92 -16.08 9.09
CA ILE A 153 -1.56 -16.74 7.82
C ILE A 153 -1.71 -18.26 7.92
N MET A 154 -1.25 -18.87 9.02
CA MET A 154 -1.45 -20.31 9.27
C MET A 154 -2.93 -20.69 9.30
N THR A 155 -3.76 -19.87 9.95
CA THR A 155 -5.21 -20.06 10.02
C THR A 155 -5.86 -19.98 8.64
N LEU A 156 -5.49 -18.98 7.83
CA LEU A 156 -5.97 -18.81 6.47
C LEU A 156 -5.58 -20.01 5.59
N LYS A 157 -4.35 -20.51 5.73
CA LYS A 157 -3.88 -21.71 5.02
C LYS A 157 -4.70 -22.95 5.37
N GLN A 158 -4.99 -23.17 6.66
CA GLN A 158 -5.81 -24.30 7.11
C GLN A 158 -7.27 -24.18 6.64
N ALA A 159 -7.84 -22.98 6.71
CA ALA A 159 -9.24 -22.75 6.35
C ALA A 159 -9.48 -22.80 4.83
N LEU A 160 -8.57 -22.23 4.03
CA LEU A 160 -8.71 -22.15 2.57
C LEU A 160 -8.17 -23.39 1.84
N LYS A 161 -7.27 -24.17 2.46
CA LYS A 161 -6.69 -25.41 1.90
C LYS A 161 -6.13 -25.16 0.50
N GLU A 162 -6.55 -25.93 -0.51
CA GLU A 162 -6.13 -25.78 -1.92
C GLU A 162 -6.40 -24.38 -2.51
N LYS A 163 -7.29 -23.58 -1.90
CA LYS A 163 -7.56 -22.20 -2.33
C LYS A 163 -6.53 -21.21 -1.78
N PHE A 164 -5.66 -21.60 -0.84
CA PHE A 164 -4.53 -20.80 -0.37
C PHE A 164 -3.34 -20.96 -1.33
N THR A 165 -3.42 -20.27 -2.47
CA THR A 165 -2.39 -20.31 -3.51
C THR A 165 -1.27 -19.31 -3.19
N LYS A 166 -0.15 -19.38 -3.93
CA LYS A 166 0.95 -18.40 -3.84
C LYS A 166 0.52 -16.95 -4.12
N GLU A 167 -0.55 -16.75 -4.87
CA GLU A 167 -1.11 -15.42 -5.13
C GLU A 167 -1.90 -14.89 -3.92
N VAL A 168 -2.44 -15.79 -3.09
CA VAL A 168 -3.26 -15.46 -1.91
C VAL A 168 -2.42 -15.26 -0.64
N GLU A 169 -1.25 -15.90 -0.55
CA GLU A 169 -0.25 -15.69 0.52
C GLU A 169 0.38 -14.29 0.49
#